data_AF-A0A9N9DAS5-F1
#
_entry.id   AF-A0A9N9DAS5-F1
#
_cell.length_a   1.000
_cell.length_b   1.000
_cell.length_c   1.000
_cell.angle_alpha   90.00
_cell.angle_beta   90.00
_cell.angle_gamma   90.00
#
_symmetry.space_group_name_H-M   'P 1'
#
loop_
_entity.id
_entity.type
_entity.pdbx_description
1 polymer ?
#
loop_
_entity_poly.entity_id
_entity_poly.type
_entity_poly.pdbx_seq_one_letter_code
_entity_poly.pdbx_strand_id
1 'polypeptide(L)' 'MTKITPSELEIIIKEAPNIKATGPSKISNEILKHLGPQAKATILNLLNNCLILQDVPT' A
#
# COMPACT_ATOMS: atom_id res chain seq x y z
N MET A 1 9.84 -15.57 -1.27
CA MET A 1 8.60 -14.86 -0.91
C MET A 1 7.90 -14.42 -2.19
N THR A 2 6.59 -14.60 -2.30
CA THR A 2 5.83 -14.24 -3.51
C THR A 2 5.61 -12.73 -3.56
N LYS A 3 5.87 -12.10 -4.71
CA LYS A 3 5.63 -10.66 -4.92
C LYS A 3 4.13 -10.39 -5.02
N ILE A 4 3.70 -9.26 -4.48
CA ILE A 4 2.37 -8.71 -4.70
C ILE A 4 2.30 -8.23 -6.16
N THR A 5 1.23 -8.61 -6.85
CA THR A 5 0.89 -8.15 -8.20
C THR A 5 0.07 -6.85 -8.15
N PRO A 6 0.02 -6.08 -9.26
CA PRO A 6 -0.83 -4.88 -9.32
C PRO A 6 -2.31 -5.17 -9.00
N SER A 7 -2.85 -6.29 -9.48
CA SER A 7 -4.24 -6.69 -9.22
C SER A 7 -4.51 -7.01 -7.76
N GLU A 8 -3.58 -7.70 -7.09
CA GLU A 8 -3.68 -7.97 -5.65
C GLU A 8 -3.62 -6.68 -4.84
N LEU A 9 -2.75 -5.73 -5.22
CA LEU A 9 -2.69 -4.43 -4.56
C LEU A 9 -4.01 -3.66 -4.69
N GLU A 10 -4.66 -3.68 -5.85
CA GLU A 10 -5.96 -3.04 -6.05
C GLU A 10 -7.04 -3.64 -5.13
N ILE A 11 -7.06 -4.97 -4.96
CA ILE A 11 -7.98 -5.65 -4.05
C ILE A 11 -7.70 -5.22 -2.60
N ILE A 12 -6.44 -5.27 -2.17
CA ILE A 12 -6.01 -4.89 -0.81
C ILE A 12 -6.42 -3.44 -0.50
N ILE A 13 -6.18 -2.51 -1.43
CA ILE A 13 -6.56 -1.09 -1.26
C ILE A 13 -8.08 -0.93 -1.19
N LYS A 14 -8.84 -1.64 -2.04
CA LYS A 14 -10.30 -1.58 -2.06
C LYS A 14 -10.92 -2.06 -0.75
N GLU A 15 -10.39 -3.15 -0.20
CA GLU A 15 -10.85 -3.79 1.03
C GLU A 15 -10.36 -3.06 2.31
N ALA A 16 -9.40 -2.15 2.19
CA ALA A 16 -8.89 -1.39 3.32
C ALA A 16 -10.03 -0.57 3.98
N PRO A 17 -10.21 -0.65 5.31
CA PRO A 17 -11.25 0.09 6.01
C PRO A 17 -10.96 1.60 5.96
N ASN A 18 -11.95 2.40 5.53
CA ASN A 18 -11.79 3.84 5.27
C ASN A 18 -11.25 4.61 6.48
N ILE A 19 -11.73 4.30 7.68
CA ILE A 19 -11.51 5.09 8.90
C ILE A 19 -10.26 4.62 9.67
N LYS A 20 -9.56 3.58 9.19
CA LYS A 20 -8.37 3.09 9.89
C LYS A 20 -7.19 4.02 9.61
N ALA A 21 -6.85 4.85 10.60
CA ALA A 21 -5.66 5.68 10.66
C ALA A 21 -5.12 5.68 12.10
N THR A 22 -4.24 4.73 12.44
CA THR A 22 -3.62 4.66 13.78
C THR A 22 -2.25 5.35 13.84
N GLY A 23 -1.83 6.04 12.78
CA GLY A 23 -0.54 6.74 12.70
C GLY A 23 -0.60 8.22 13.09
N PRO A 24 0.54 8.84 13.47
CA PRO A 24 0.61 10.22 13.93
C PRO A 24 0.16 11.27 12.88
N SER A 25 0.19 10.92 11.59
CA SER A 25 -0.22 11.79 10.48
C SER A 25 -1.73 11.85 10.24
N LYS A 26 -2.53 10.98 10.88
CA LYS A 26 -4.00 10.89 10.71
C LYS A 26 -4.50 10.72 9.27
N ILE A 27 -3.63 10.29 8.34
CA ILE A 27 -3.99 10.00 6.95
C ILE A 27 -4.84 8.73 6.94
N SER A 28 -6.06 8.83 6.40
CA SER A 28 -6.99 7.71 6.30
C SER A 28 -6.66 6.80 5.12
N ASN A 29 -6.94 5.50 5.26
CA ASN A 29 -6.82 4.53 4.16
C ASN A 29 -7.74 4.87 2.98
N GLU A 30 -8.78 5.69 3.21
CA GLU A 30 -9.63 6.19 2.14
C GLU A 30 -8.84 6.93 1.05
N ILE A 31 -7.76 7.63 1.42
CA ILE A 31 -6.89 8.32 0.45
C ILE A 31 -6.27 7.32 -0.51
N LEU A 32 -5.92 6.11 -0.05
CA LEU A 32 -5.32 5.06 -0.90
C LEU A 32 -6.22 4.66 -2.07
N LYS A 33 -7.54 4.70 -1.88
CA LYS A 33 -8.54 4.34 -2.90
C LYS A 33 -8.62 5.35 -4.03
N HIS A 34 -8.23 6.60 -3.77
CA HIS A 34 -8.29 7.71 -4.70
C HIS A 34 -6.93 8.03 -5.35
N LEU A 35 -5.89 7.26 -5.03
CA LEU A 35 -4.56 7.47 -5.59
C LEU A 35 -4.52 7.20 -7.10
N GLY A 36 -3.75 8.02 -7.81
CA GLY A 36 -3.43 7.79 -9.21
C GLY A 36 -2.49 6.60 -9.42
N PRO A 37 -2.34 6.13 -10.67
CA PRO A 37 -1.56 4.94 -11.00
C PRO A 37 -0.08 5.04 -10.59
N GLN A 38 0.53 6.22 -10.66
CA GLN A 38 1.92 6.43 -10.25
C GLN A 38 2.13 6.21 -8.75
N ALA A 39 1.20 6.70 -7.93
CA ALA A 39 1.27 6.52 -6.48
C ALA A 39 1.02 5.05 -6.09
N LYS A 40 0.07 4.37 -6.74
CA LYS A 40 -0.14 2.93 -6.56
C LYS A 40 1.10 2.11 -6.97
N ALA A 41 1.77 2.46 -8.05
CA ALA A 41 3.03 1.81 -8.45
C ALA A 41 4.15 2.01 -7.42
N THR A 42 4.22 3.19 -6.81
CA THR A 42 5.18 3.48 -5.73
C THR A 42 4.90 2.60 -4.50
N ILE A 43 3.63 2.49 -4.09
CA ILE A 43 3.21 1.60 -3.00
C ILE A 43 3.54 0.13 -3.33
N LEU A 44 3.26 -0.32 -4.55
CA LEU A 44 3.55 -1.67 -4.99
C LEU A 44 5.05 -2.00 -4.87
N ASN A 45 5.90 -1.08 -5.35
CA ASN A 45 7.35 -1.24 -5.27
C ASN A 45 7.83 -1.24 -3.82
N LEU A 46 7.31 -0.33 -2.99
CA LEU A 46 7.64 -0.29 -1.57
C LEU A 46 7.30 -1.61 -0.88
N LEU A 47 6.06 -2.09 -1.01
CA LEU A 47 5.61 -3.33 -0.37
C LEU A 47 6.43 -4.54 -0.85
N ASN A 48 6.68 -4.63 -2.16
CA ASN A 48 7.50 -5.71 -2.70
C ASN A 48 8.95 -5.65 -2.23
N ASN A 49 9.53 -4.46 -2.12
CA ASN A 49 10.87 -4.29 -1.56
C ASN A 49 10.90 -4.72 -0.09
N CYS A 50 9.87 -4.37 0.70
CA CYS A 50 9.79 -4.82 2.08
C CYS A 50 9.74 -6.35 2.20
N LEU A 51 8.96 -7.01 1.33
CA LEU A 51 8.86 -8.47 1.33
C LEU A 51 10.14 -9.16 0.86
N ILE A 52 10.85 -8.59 -0.10
CA ILE A 52 12.09 -9.16 -0.66
C ILE A 52 13.25 -8.99 0.31
N LEU A 53 13.38 -7.80 0.90
CA LEU A 53 14.48 -7.45 1.80
C LEU A 53 14.22 -7.92 3.24
N GLN A 54 12.97 -8.26 3.57
CA GLN A 54 12.51 -8.53 4.93
C GLN A 54 12.80 -7.37 5.90
N ASP A 55 12.73 -6.15 5.39
CA ASP A 55 13.02 -4.90 6.11
C ASP A 55 12.05 -3.80 5.64
N VAL A 56 11.98 -2.68 6.34
CA VAL A 56 11.29 -1.48 5.86
C VAL A 56 12.36 -0.52 5.33
N PRO A 57 12.53 -0.38 4.01
CA PRO A 57 13.58 0.47 3.45
C PRO A 57 13.37 1.93 3.89
N THR A 58 14.41 2.51 4.48
CA THR A 58 14.47 3.94 4.85
C THR A 58 14.78 4.84 3.66
#